data_AF-A0A124G3E4-F1
#
_entry.id   AF-A0A124G3E4-F1
#
_cell.length_a   1.000
_cell.length_b   1.000
_cell.length_c   1.000
_cell.angle_alpha   90.00
_cell.angle_beta   90.00
_cell.angle_gamma   90.00
#
_symmetry.space_group_name_H-M   'P 1'
#
loop_
_entity.id
_entity.type
_entity.pdbx_description
1 polymer ?
#
loop_
_entity_poly.entity_id
_entity_poly.type
_entity_poly.pdbx_seq_one_letter_code
_entity_poly.pdbx_strand_id
1 'polypeptide(L)'
;MQRNLIIIEIAPFRIRSIKTDNGSCFTNRYVGYNKSTDSLNPRLHEFDITCQRKNIIHYLIDPGKPAQNGKVERSHRTDQERFYDYNIFRNRDDIYFSAIFIYLIAEVK
;
A
#
# COMPACT_ATOMS: atom_id res chain seq x y z
N MET A 1 7.36 1.80 10.25
CA MET A 1 7.24 0.77 9.20
C MET A 1 6.25 -0.35 9.55
N GLN A 2 5.93 -0.65 10.82
CA GLN A 2 5.03 -1.77 11.20
C GLN A 2 3.52 -1.65 10.83
N ARG A 3 3.01 -0.48 10.42
CA ARG A 3 1.55 -0.26 10.26
C ARG A 3 0.94 -0.88 8.99
N ASN A 4 1.71 -1.06 7.92
CA ASN A 4 1.20 -1.58 6.65
C ASN A 4 0.93 -3.09 6.68
N LEU A 5 1.41 -3.79 7.72
CA LEU A 5 1.33 -5.25 7.84
C LEU A 5 -0.02 -5.72 8.38
N ILE A 6 -0.67 -4.90 9.23
CA ILE A 6 -1.93 -5.25 9.90
C ILE A 6 -3.02 -5.57 8.87
N ILE A 7 -3.02 -4.87 7.74
CA ILE A 7 -4.08 -4.97 6.74
C ILE A 7 -4.06 -6.31 5.99
N ILE A 8 -2.87 -6.90 5.79
CA ILE A 8 -2.73 -8.22 5.17
C ILE A 8 -3.30 -9.32 6.10
N GLU A 9 -3.26 -9.11 7.41
CA GLU A 9 -3.64 -10.12 8.40
C GLU A 9 -5.14 -10.12 8.72
N ILE A 10 -5.81 -8.97 8.56
CA ILE A 10 -7.24 -8.80 8.82
C ILE A 10 -8.11 -9.00 7.57
N ALA A 11 -7.52 -9.08 6.38
CA ALA A 11 -8.28 -9.20 5.14
C ALA A 11 -9.16 -10.47 5.17
N PRO A 12 -10.48 -10.38 4.94
CA PRO A 12 -11.38 -11.54 5.01
C PRO A 12 -11.25 -12.48 3.79
N PHE A 13 -10.22 -12.29 2.96
CA PHE A 13 -9.95 -13.07 1.76
C PHE A 13 -8.44 -13.22 1.53
N ARG A 14 -8.08 -14.24 0.74
CA ARG A 14 -6.68 -14.46 0.35
C ARG A 14 -6.22 -13.41 -0.65
N ILE A 15 -5.21 -12.64 -0.28
CA ILE A 15 -4.51 -11.72 -1.17
C ILE A 15 -3.52 -12.51 -2.02
N ARG A 16 -3.66 -12.45 -3.35
CA ARG A 16 -2.69 -13.07 -4.30
C ARG A 16 -1.61 -12.10 -4.72
N SER A 17 -1.98 -10.84 -4.85
CA SER A 17 -1.08 -9.80 -5.33
C SER A 17 -1.48 -8.43 -4.79
N ILE A 18 -0.49 -7.56 -4.67
CA ILE A 18 -0.63 -6.17 -4.26
C ILE A 18 0.05 -5.30 -5.30
N LYS A 19 -0.69 -4.28 -5.76
CA LYS A 19 -0.16 -3.20 -6.59
C LYS A 19 0.01 -1.94 -5.75
N THR A 20 1.17 -1.30 -5.80
CA THR A 20 1.41 -0.02 -5.11
C THR A 20 1.93 1.06 -6.06
N ASP A 21 1.95 2.29 -5.59
CA ASP A 21 2.72 3.36 -6.23
C ASP A 21 4.24 3.15 -6.04
N ASN A 22 5.02 4.07 -6.61
CA ASN A 22 6.49 4.06 -6.56
C ASN A 22 7.07 4.72 -5.28
N GLY A 23 6.24 4.93 -4.27
CA GLY A 23 6.60 5.57 -3.01
C GLY A 23 7.63 4.76 -2.21
N SER A 24 8.50 5.48 -1.50
CA SER A 24 9.56 4.90 -0.66
C SER A 24 9.04 4.08 0.52
N CYS A 25 7.75 4.18 0.84
CA CYS A 25 7.07 3.38 1.85
C CYS A 25 6.75 1.95 1.39
N PHE A 26 6.79 1.67 0.09
CA PHE A 26 6.50 0.34 -0.49
C PHE A 26 7.71 -0.27 -1.19
N THR A 27 8.62 0.56 -1.70
CA THR A 27 9.75 0.07 -2.49
C THR A 27 11.02 0.87 -2.27
N ASN A 28 12.15 0.18 -2.34
CA ASN A 28 13.46 0.80 -2.43
C ASN A 28 13.87 1.08 -3.88
N ARG A 29 13.02 0.78 -4.88
CA ARG A 29 13.40 0.87 -6.29
C ARG A 29 13.94 2.26 -6.64
N TYR A 30 13.32 3.37 -6.27
CA TYR A 30 13.76 4.69 -6.76
C TYR A 30 14.64 5.48 -5.78
N VAL A 31 14.52 5.21 -4.48
CA VAL A 31 15.34 5.85 -3.42
C VAL A 31 16.59 5.03 -3.05
N GLY A 32 16.58 3.73 -3.33
CA GLY A 32 17.65 2.80 -2.99
C GLY A 32 18.86 2.89 -3.93
N TYR A 33 18.69 3.33 -5.19
CA TYR A 33 19.80 3.49 -6.14
C TYR A 33 20.92 4.39 -5.60
N ASN A 34 20.57 5.51 -4.96
CA ASN A 34 21.55 6.49 -4.46
C ASN A 34 22.21 6.09 -3.12
N LYS A 35 21.70 5.05 -2.44
CA LYS A 35 22.17 4.62 -1.10
C LYS A 35 22.64 3.16 -1.06
N SER A 36 22.46 2.40 -2.15
CA SER A 36 22.91 1.03 -2.28
C SER A 36 24.36 1.01 -2.73
N THR A 37 25.17 0.18 -2.09
CA THR A 37 26.55 -0.13 -2.54
C THR A 37 26.56 -0.81 -3.90
N ASP A 38 25.44 -1.44 -4.29
CA ASP A 38 25.21 -2.00 -5.62
C ASP A 38 24.03 -1.26 -6.26
N SER A 39 24.35 -0.34 -7.17
CA SER A 39 23.37 0.44 -7.93
C SER A 39 22.57 -0.45 -8.90
N LEU A 40 23.06 -1.62 -9.29
CA LEU A 40 22.31 -2.51 -10.19
C LEU A 40 21.30 -3.38 -9.43
N ASN A 41 21.50 -3.59 -8.13
CA ASN A 41 20.63 -4.39 -7.26
C ASN A 41 20.26 -3.65 -5.96
N PRO A 42 19.31 -2.70 -5.98
CA PRO A 42 18.81 -2.09 -4.76
C PRO A 42 18.24 -3.15 -3.81
N ARG A 43 18.55 -3.03 -2.50
CA ARG A 43 18.05 -3.97 -1.48
C ARG A 43 16.52 -4.00 -1.49
N LEU A 44 15.96 -5.21 -1.39
CA LEU A 44 14.51 -5.41 -1.23
C LEU A 44 13.97 -4.57 -0.06
N HIS A 45 12.81 -3.96 -0.26
CA HIS A 45 12.12 -3.25 0.82
C HIS A 45 11.50 -4.25 1.80
N GLU A 46 11.30 -3.87 3.06
CA GLU A 46 10.69 -4.74 4.07
C GLU A 46 9.30 -5.25 3.64
N PHE A 47 8.59 -4.42 2.88
CA PHE A 47 7.32 -4.78 2.25
C PHE A 47 7.46 -5.88 1.20
N ASP A 48 8.48 -5.81 0.34
CA ASP A 48 8.78 -6.86 -0.65
C ASP A 48 9.05 -8.20 0.06
N ILE A 49 9.87 -8.17 1.11
CA ILE A 49 10.23 -9.35 1.90
C ILE A 49 8.99 -9.97 2.55
N THR A 50 8.11 -9.13 3.10
CA THR A 50 6.87 -9.62 3.72
C THR A 50 5.93 -10.25 2.70
N CYS A 51 5.76 -9.59 1.53
CA CYS A 51 4.94 -10.13 0.46
C CYS A 51 5.47 -11.50 -0.01
N GLN A 52 6.80 -11.63 -0.20
CA GLN A 52 7.44 -12.92 -0.53
C GLN A 52 7.17 -13.99 0.52
N ARG A 53 7.35 -13.68 1.81
CA ARG A 53 7.09 -14.62 2.93
C ARG A 53 5.64 -15.09 2.97
N LYS A 54 4.68 -14.25 2.54
CA LYS A 54 3.24 -14.56 2.52
C LYS A 54 2.78 -15.08 1.15
N ASN A 55 3.67 -15.33 0.19
CA ASN A 55 3.35 -15.72 -1.18
C ASN A 55 2.40 -14.76 -1.89
N ILE A 56 2.63 -13.46 -1.70
CA ILE A 56 1.91 -12.35 -2.33
C ILE A 56 2.83 -11.72 -3.38
N ILE A 57 2.33 -11.59 -4.60
CA ILE A 57 3.07 -10.92 -5.69
C ILE A 57 2.97 -9.40 -5.49
N HIS A 58 4.10 -8.73 -5.29
CA HIS A 58 4.17 -7.27 -5.23
C HIS A 58 4.63 -6.69 -6.57
N TYR A 59 3.88 -5.74 -7.12
CA TYR A 59 4.28 -5.02 -8.33
C TYR A 59 3.93 -3.53 -8.23
N LEU A 60 4.74 -2.71 -8.90
CA LEU A 60 4.57 -1.25 -8.91
C LEU A 60 3.75 -0.80 -10.11
N ILE A 61 3.16 0.40 -10.02
CA ILE A 61 2.68 1.10 -11.21
C ILE A 61 3.84 1.40 -12.17
N ASP A 62 3.53 1.48 -13.45
CA ASP A 62 4.51 1.89 -14.45
C ASP A 62 4.97 3.34 -14.16
N PRO A 63 6.29 3.64 -14.25
CA PRO A 63 6.80 5.00 -14.15
C PRO A 63 6.08 5.94 -15.12
N GLY A 64 5.71 7.13 -14.63
CA GLY A 64 5.00 8.13 -15.44
C GLY A 64 3.55 7.79 -15.78
N LYS A 65 2.96 6.73 -15.19
CA LYS A 65 1.55 6.38 -15.37
C LYS A 65 0.72 6.46 -14.08
N PRO A 66 0.59 7.65 -13.46
CA PRO A 66 -0.16 7.82 -12.21
C PRO A 66 -1.63 7.42 -12.34
N ALA A 67 -2.23 7.53 -13.53
CA ALA A 67 -3.60 7.11 -13.81
C ALA A 67 -3.88 5.63 -13.48
N GLN A 68 -2.86 4.77 -13.43
CA GLN A 68 -3.01 3.38 -12.98
C GLN A 68 -3.44 3.26 -11.51
N ASN A 69 -3.26 4.31 -10.71
CA ASN A 69 -3.70 4.41 -9.32
C ASN A 69 -5.12 5.00 -9.18
N GLY A 70 -5.77 5.38 -10.28
CA GLY A 70 -7.03 6.14 -10.23
C GLY A 70 -8.18 5.43 -9.52
N LYS A 71 -8.18 4.08 -9.43
CA LYS A 71 -9.17 3.34 -8.64
C LYS A 71 -8.99 3.59 -7.13
N VAL A 72 -7.73 3.59 -6.67
CA VAL A 72 -7.35 3.88 -5.28
C VAL A 72 -7.69 5.32 -4.94
N GLU A 73 -7.30 6.27 -5.79
CA GLU A 73 -7.62 7.70 -5.60
C GLU A 73 -9.13 7.97 -5.54
N ARG A 74 -9.93 7.31 -6.38
CA ARG A 74 -11.39 7.41 -6.30
C ARG A 74 -11.97 6.81 -5.01
N SER A 75 -11.40 5.71 -4.53
CA SER A 75 -11.80 5.14 -3.24
C SER A 75 -11.51 6.11 -2.11
N HIS A 76 -10.26 6.63 -2.03
CA HIS A 76 -9.87 7.65 -1.06
C HIS A 76 -10.83 8.84 -1.05
N ARG A 77 -11.17 9.37 -2.23
CA ARG A 77 -12.13 10.48 -2.33
C ARG A 77 -13.51 10.10 -1.82
N THR A 78 -14.00 8.90 -2.15
CA THR A 78 -15.31 8.42 -1.68
C THR A 78 -15.32 8.23 -0.16
N ASP A 79 -14.23 7.70 0.41
CA ASP A 79 -14.07 7.52 1.85
C ASP A 79 -13.99 8.88 2.57
N GLN A 80 -13.30 9.86 1.97
CA GLN A 80 -13.29 11.24 2.46
C GLN A 80 -14.70 11.82 2.52
N GLU A 81 -15.38 11.81 1.37
CA GLU A 81 -16.71 12.42 1.22
C GLU A 81 -17.77 11.73 2.08
N ARG A 82 -17.74 10.40 2.23
CA ARG A 82 -18.83 9.65 2.89
C ARG A 82 -18.57 9.36 4.35
N PHE A 83 -17.32 9.27 4.76
CA PHE A 83 -16.97 8.83 6.09
C PHE A 83 -16.21 9.91 6.85
N TYR A 84 -15.09 10.42 6.35
CA TYR A 84 -14.29 11.37 7.12
C TYR A 84 -14.94 12.74 7.28
N ASP A 85 -15.60 13.26 6.24
CA ASP A 85 -16.22 14.58 6.28
C ASP A 85 -17.43 14.66 7.24
N TYR A 86 -18.06 13.51 7.54
CA TYR A 86 -19.25 13.42 8.37
C TYR A 86 -19.01 12.85 9.78
N ASN A 87 -17.80 12.34 10.09
CA ASN A 87 -17.49 11.74 11.38
C ASN A 87 -16.48 12.58 12.18
N ILE A 88 -16.74 12.74 13.49
CA ILE A 88 -15.80 13.38 14.42
C ILE A 88 -14.99 12.30 15.12
N PHE A 89 -13.72 12.18 14.76
CA PHE A 89 -12.78 11.26 15.39
C PHE A 89 -12.27 11.84 16.71
N ARG A 90 -12.53 11.17 17.83
CA ARG A 90 -12.16 11.67 19.16
C ARG A 90 -10.95 10.95 19.74
N ASN A 91 -10.65 9.76 19.25
CA ASN A 91 -9.50 8.97 19.66
C ASN A 91 -8.82 8.31 18.44
N ARG A 92 -7.63 7.73 18.65
CA ARG A 92 -6.87 7.09 17.56
C ARG A 92 -7.54 5.80 17.05
N ASP A 93 -8.32 5.12 17.88
CA ASP A 93 -8.96 3.85 17.54
C ASP A 93 -10.10 4.04 16.53
N ASP A 94 -10.83 5.16 16.61
CA ASP A 94 -11.83 5.58 15.63
C ASP A 94 -11.22 5.74 14.22
N ILE A 95 -9.95 6.12 14.13
CA ILE A 95 -9.21 6.33 12.88
C ILE A 95 -8.72 5.00 12.30
N TYR A 96 -8.34 4.02 13.13
CA TYR A 96 -7.80 2.75 12.64
C TYR A 96 -8.84 1.86 11.98
N PHE A 97 -10.08 1.84 12.48
CA PHE A 97 -11.17 1.07 11.86
C PHE A 97 -11.51 1.57 10.45
N SER A 98 -11.41 2.87 10.23
CA SER A 98 -11.73 3.48 8.94
C SER A 98 -10.64 3.29 7.89
N ALA A 99 -9.36 3.31 8.30
CA ALA A 99 -8.24 3.09 7.38
C ALA A 99 -8.19 1.69 6.76
N ILE A 100 -8.80 0.68 7.40
CA ILE A 100 -8.82 -0.72 6.93
C ILE A 100 -9.55 -0.86 5.58
N PHE A 101 -10.59 -0.07 5.35
CA PHE A 101 -11.37 -0.13 4.10
C PHE A 101 -10.65 0.50 2.90
N ILE A 102 -9.69 1.39 3.17
CA ILE A 102 -9.12 2.30 2.17
C ILE A 102 -7.92 1.67 1.46
N TYR A 103 -7.14 0.89 2.21
CA TYR A 103 -5.83 0.43 1.75
C TYR A 103 -5.86 -0.85 0.94
N LEU A 104 -7.00 -1.54 0.83
CA LEU A 104 -7.05 -2.85 0.18
C LEU A 104 -7.86 -2.83 -1.12
N ILE A 105 -7.41 -2.05 -2.10
CA ILE A 105 -7.62 -2.43 -3.49
C ILE A 105 -6.47 -3.35 -3.90
N ALA A 106 -6.47 -4.55 -3.33
CA ALA A 106 -5.82 -5.68 -3.97
C ALA A 106 -6.62 -5.93 -5.25
N GLU A 107 -6.05 -5.56 -6.41
CA GLU A 107 -6.58 -6.04 -7.68
C GLU A 107 -6.32 -7.55 -7.71
N VAL A 108 -7.30 -8.33 -7.25
CA VAL A 108 -7.33 -9.78 -7.46
C VAL A 108 -7.60 -9.97 -8.94
N LYS A 109 -6.54 -10.25 -9.71
CA LYS A 109 -6.69 -10.99 -10.96
C LYS A 109 -6.47 -12.48 -10.69
#